data_AF-A0A956ZG34-F1
#
_entry.id   AF-A0A956ZG34-F1
#
_cell.length_a   1.000
_cell.length_b   1.000
_cell.length_c   1.000
_cell.angle_alpha   90.00
_cell.angle_beta   90.00
_cell.angle_gamma   90.00
#
_symmetry.space_group_name_H-M   'P 1'
#
loop_
_entity.id
_entity.type
_entity.pdbx_description
1 polymer ?
#
loop_
_entity_poly.entity_id
_entity_poly.type
_entity_poly.pdbx_seq_one_letter_code
_entity_poly.pdbx_strand_id
1 'polypeptide(L)'
;YSQYRKGDEVFVRFLPVAREATQEMRRQGNAYEGIPLSTVAFYLFFATFWNGIVSVFFVVMYVGPFLQWWLLRFGSVATGTVVEKNVDSSGEDTTYKVTYSFTPGKKTSSASVSSYLTDSSSVQFPSSSRHANTSTNAVSQMLYNRFNQGDQVTVLYLPAFPKVNMTIELSEYEVCE
;
A
#
# COMPACT_ATOMS: atom_id res chain seq x y z
N TYR A 1 -28.17 50.97 -23.03
CA TYR A 1 -28.30 52.35 -23.57
C TYR A 1 -29.74 52.77 -23.89
N SER A 2 -30.78 51.98 -23.54
CA SER A 2 -32.18 52.25 -23.93
C SER A 2 -33.04 52.99 -22.89
N GLN A 3 -32.44 53.65 -21.88
CA GLN A 3 -33.20 54.27 -20.78
C GLN A 3 -33.07 55.79 -20.64
N TYR A 4 -32.48 56.50 -21.59
CA TYR A 4 -32.44 57.97 -21.54
C TYR A 4 -33.57 58.57 -22.38
N ARG A 5 -34.43 59.39 -21.75
CA ARG A 5 -35.50 60.12 -22.47
C ARG A 5 -34.91 61.38 -23.10
N LYS A 6 -35.44 61.74 -24.28
CA LYS A 6 -35.04 62.93 -25.03
C LYS A 6 -35.40 64.18 -24.19
N GLY A 7 -34.39 64.80 -23.59
CA GLY A 7 -34.53 65.97 -22.71
C GLY A 7 -33.91 65.81 -21.32
N ASP A 8 -33.44 64.63 -20.93
CA ASP A 8 -32.75 64.44 -19.65
C ASP A 8 -31.34 65.05 -19.69
N GLU A 9 -31.04 65.92 -18.74
CA GLU A 9 -29.70 66.49 -18.53
C GLU A 9 -28.76 65.43 -17.93
N VAL A 10 -27.93 64.83 -18.79
CA VAL A 10 -26.92 63.86 -18.35
C VAL A 10 -25.71 64.61 -17.85
N PHE A 11 -25.52 64.64 -16.53
CA PHE A 11 -24.30 65.14 -15.91
C PHE A 11 -23.15 64.16 -16.14
N VAL A 12 -22.41 64.37 -17.23
CA VAL A 12 -21.17 63.65 -17.50
C VAL A 12 -20.09 64.19 -16.57
N ARG A 13 -19.96 63.57 -15.39
CA ARG A 13 -18.87 63.89 -14.46
C ARG A 13 -17.60 63.22 -14.96
N PHE A 14 -16.78 63.98 -15.68
CA PHE A 14 -15.43 63.54 -16.03
C PHE A 14 -14.62 63.37 -14.74
N LEU A 15 -14.43 62.13 -14.32
CA LEU A 15 -13.47 61.83 -13.26
C LEU A 15 -12.07 62.14 -13.84
N PRO A 16 -11.24 62.93 -13.13
CA PRO A 16 -9.88 63.19 -13.58
C PRO A 16 -9.20 61.83 -13.76
N VAL A 17 -8.74 61.54 -14.98
CA VAL A 17 -7.93 60.35 -15.24
C VAL A 17 -6.68 60.53 -14.39
N ALA A 18 -6.61 59.80 -13.27
CA ALA A 18 -5.54 59.86 -12.29
C ALA A 18 -4.24 59.31 -12.89
N ARG A 19 -3.66 60.05 -13.83
CA ARG A 19 -2.37 59.74 -14.49
C ARG A 19 -1.23 59.69 -13.47
N GLU A 20 -1.39 60.39 -12.34
CA GLU A 20 -0.40 60.45 -11.28
C GLU A 20 -0.32 59.15 -10.48
N ALA A 21 -1.46 58.54 -10.11
CA ALA A 21 -1.48 57.25 -9.41
C ALA A 21 -0.89 56.10 -10.25
N THR A 22 -1.05 56.15 -11.58
CA THR A 22 -0.44 55.16 -12.48
C THR A 22 1.07 55.39 -12.69
N GLN A 23 1.56 56.63 -12.55
CA GLN A 23 2.99 56.93 -12.66
C GLN A 23 3.76 56.56 -11.39
N GLU A 24 3.17 56.69 -10.21
CA GLU A 24 3.79 56.26 -8.96
C GLU A 24 3.98 54.73 -8.90
N MET A 25 2.98 53.96 -9.34
CA MET A 25 3.13 52.50 -9.49
C MET A 25 4.21 52.12 -10.51
N ARG A 26 4.43 52.95 -11.55
CA ARG A 26 5.49 52.72 -12.55
C ARG A 26 6.88 53.13 -12.05
N ARG A 27 6.98 54.15 -11.18
CA ARG A 27 8.23 54.51 -10.49
C ARG A 27 8.62 53.50 -9.41
N GLN A 28 7.65 52.93 -8.69
CA GLN A 28 7.88 51.79 -7.81
C GLN A 28 8.10 50.48 -8.57
N GLY A 29 7.77 50.45 -9.87
CA GLY A 29 7.95 49.31 -10.77
C GLY A 29 9.38 48.78 -10.89
N ASN A 30 10.39 49.57 -10.53
CA ASN A 30 11.81 49.19 -10.51
C ASN A 30 12.37 48.95 -9.10
N ALA A 31 11.55 49.12 -8.06
CA ALA A 31 11.93 48.95 -6.65
C ALA A 31 11.28 47.70 -6.03
N TYR A 32 10.82 46.76 -6.85
CA TYR A 32 10.72 45.38 -6.39
C TYR A 32 12.16 44.88 -6.25
N GLU A 33 12.78 45.11 -5.10
CA GLU A 33 13.84 44.21 -4.63
C GLU A 33 13.24 42.81 -4.73
N GLY A 34 13.59 42.11 -5.82
CA GLY A 34 13.01 40.83 -6.15
C GLY A 34 13.11 39.92 -4.93
N ILE A 35 12.09 39.08 -4.72
CA ILE A 35 12.10 38.07 -3.66
C ILE A 35 13.48 37.42 -3.69
N PRO A 36 14.25 37.48 -2.58
CA PRO A 36 15.62 37.04 -2.61
C PRO A 36 15.66 35.59 -3.06
N LEU A 37 16.58 35.27 -3.98
CA LEU A 37 16.68 33.94 -4.60
C LEU A 37 16.71 32.83 -3.54
N SER A 38 17.33 33.10 -2.38
CA SER A 38 17.36 32.20 -1.22
C SER A 38 15.98 31.83 -0.69
N THR A 39 15.04 32.78 -0.66
CA THR A 39 13.66 32.53 -0.22
C THR A 39 12.93 31.65 -1.22
N VAL A 40 13.09 31.91 -2.52
CA VAL A 40 12.51 31.04 -3.57
C VAL A 40 13.08 29.63 -3.48
N ALA A 41 14.40 29.50 -3.35
CA ALA A 41 15.08 28.21 -3.21
C ALA A 41 14.62 27.45 -1.95
N PHE A 42 14.47 28.16 -0.82
CA PHE A 42 13.96 27.58 0.41
C PHE A 42 12.53 27.05 0.25
N TYR A 43 11.63 27.81 -0.37
CA TYR A 43 10.26 27.33 -0.62
C TYR A 43 10.21 26.14 -1.56
N LEU A 44 11.04 26.11 -2.62
CA LEU A 44 11.11 24.97 -3.52
C LEU A 44 11.63 23.72 -2.80
N PHE A 45 12.68 23.86 -1.99
CA PHE A 45 13.19 22.77 -1.16
C PHE A 45 12.14 22.29 -0.17
N PHE A 46 11.48 23.21 0.53
CA PHE A 46 10.46 22.86 1.51
C PHE A 46 9.27 22.16 0.85
N ALA A 47 8.83 22.64 -0.32
CA ALA A 47 7.75 22.01 -1.07
C ALA A 47 8.11 20.60 -1.53
N THR A 48 9.32 20.36 -2.05
CA THR A 48 9.75 19.01 -2.48
C THR A 48 9.94 18.09 -1.29
N PHE A 49 10.55 18.59 -0.20
CA PHE A 49 10.71 17.86 1.06
C PHE A 49 9.37 17.42 1.63
N TRP A 50 8.41 18.34 1.72
CA TRP A 50 7.08 18.04 2.25
C TRP A 50 6.30 17.06 1.37
N ASN A 51 6.37 17.19 0.05
CA ASN A 51 5.79 16.22 -0.87
C ASN A 51 6.40 14.82 -0.70
N GLY A 52 7.71 14.72 -0.45
CA GLY A 52 8.36 13.46 -0.13
C GLY A 52 7.79 12.80 1.13
N ILE A 53 7.65 13.57 2.21
CA ILE A 53 7.04 13.09 3.47
C ILE A 53 5.62 12.59 3.23
N VAL A 54 4.76 13.43 2.62
CA VAL A 54 3.35 13.07 2.37
C VAL A 54 3.23 11.85 1.46
N SER A 55 4.12 11.68 0.48
CA SER A 55 4.16 10.50 -0.38
C SER A 55 4.45 9.23 0.41
N VAL A 56 5.40 9.26 1.35
CA VAL A 56 5.70 8.09 2.20
C VAL A 56 4.50 7.74 3.07
N PHE A 57 3.87 8.74 3.70
CA PHE A 57 2.65 8.53 4.48
C PHE A 57 1.52 7.95 3.62
N PHE A 58 1.35 8.43 2.39
CA PHE A 58 0.34 7.90 1.48
C PHE A 58 0.57 6.41 1.19
N VAL A 59 1.81 5.99 0.93
CA VAL A 59 2.13 4.58 0.69
C VAL A 59 1.81 3.73 1.92
N VAL A 60 2.32 4.10 3.09
CA VAL A 60 2.13 3.28 4.31
C VAL A 60 0.66 3.25 4.72
N MET A 61 -0.02 4.40 4.70
CA MET A 61 -1.39 4.55 5.20
C MET A 61 -2.45 4.02 4.24
N TYR A 62 -2.23 4.06 2.92
CA TYR A 62 -3.23 3.59 1.94
C TYR A 62 -2.83 2.28 1.26
N VAL A 63 -1.59 2.17 0.77
CA VAL A 63 -1.17 0.99 -0.01
C VAL A 63 -1.10 -0.24 0.88
N GLY A 64 -0.54 -0.12 2.09
CA GLY A 64 -0.48 -1.21 3.08
C GLY A 64 -1.84 -1.87 3.37
N PRO A 65 -2.82 -1.13 3.94
CA PRO A 65 -4.13 -1.71 4.25
C PRO A 65 -4.89 -2.13 3.00
N PHE A 66 -4.70 -1.46 1.86
CA PHE A 66 -5.34 -1.86 0.61
C PHE A 66 -4.82 -3.20 0.11
N LEU A 67 -3.50 -3.45 0.17
CA LEU A 67 -2.92 -4.75 -0.17
C LEU A 67 -3.41 -5.85 0.78
N GLN A 68 -3.50 -5.57 2.08
CA GLN A 68 -4.03 -6.51 3.06
C GLN A 68 -5.51 -6.83 2.80
N TRP A 69 -6.33 -5.81 2.52
CA TRP A 69 -7.73 -6.00 2.15
C TRP A 69 -7.88 -6.83 0.87
N TRP A 70 -7.01 -6.60 -0.13
CA TRP A 70 -6.95 -7.41 -1.33
C TRP A 70 -6.56 -8.87 -1.05
N LEU A 71 -5.57 -9.10 -0.19
CA LEU A 71 -5.15 -10.44 0.22
C LEU A 71 -6.28 -11.16 0.96
N LEU A 72 -7.04 -10.47 1.82
CA LEU A 72 -8.19 -11.07 2.50
C LEU A 72 -9.35 -11.35 1.53
N ARG A 73 -9.56 -10.50 0.52
CA ARG A 73 -10.69 -10.62 -0.41
C ARG A 73 -10.46 -11.60 -1.55
N PHE A 74 -9.24 -11.67 -2.07
CA PHE A 74 -8.86 -12.43 -3.26
C PHE A 74 -7.76 -13.46 -3.00
N GLY A 75 -7.26 -13.54 -1.77
CA GLY A 75 -6.30 -14.55 -1.38
C GLY A 75 -6.90 -15.95 -1.44
N SER A 76 -6.05 -16.90 -1.78
CA SER A 76 -6.34 -18.32 -1.65
C SER A 76 -5.65 -18.85 -0.41
N VAL A 77 -6.32 -19.78 0.27
CA VAL A 77 -5.73 -20.52 1.38
C VAL A 77 -5.05 -21.77 0.84
N ALA A 78 -3.83 -22.05 1.31
CA ALA A 78 -3.14 -23.33 1.10
C ALA A 78 -2.64 -23.88 2.44
N THR A 79 -2.61 -25.20 2.56
CA THR A 79 -1.91 -25.86 3.66
C THR A 79 -0.43 -25.98 3.30
N GLY A 80 0.43 -25.55 4.21
CA GLY A 80 1.87 -25.71 4.13
C GLY A 80 2.42 -26.45 5.35
N THR A 81 3.72 -26.72 5.32
CA THR A 81 4.45 -27.28 6.46
C THR A 81 5.68 -26.43 6.76
N VAL A 82 6.01 -26.30 8.04
CA VAL A 82 7.25 -25.64 8.47
C VAL A 82 8.44 -26.53 8.09
N VAL A 83 9.29 -26.02 7.21
CA VAL A 83 10.47 -26.75 6.71
C VAL A 83 11.68 -26.47 7.57
N GLU A 84 11.89 -25.21 7.94
CA GLU A 84 13.10 -24.78 8.63
C GLU A 84 12.81 -23.56 9.50
N LYS A 85 13.52 -23.49 10.63
CA LYS A 85 13.50 -22.36 11.55
C LYS A 85 14.92 -21.84 11.65
N ASN A 86 15.12 -20.56 11.37
CA ASN A 86 16.43 -19.93 11.45
C ASN A 86 16.35 -18.68 12.34
N VAL A 87 17.41 -18.45 13.12
CA VAL A 87 17.58 -17.23 13.91
C VAL A 87 18.79 -16.50 13.33
N ASP A 88 18.53 -15.41 12.63
CA ASP A 88 19.59 -14.55 12.13
C ASP A 88 19.87 -13.48 13.19
N SER A 89 20.97 -13.65 13.91
CA SER A 89 21.53 -12.64 14.81
C SER A 89 22.52 -11.79 14.02
N SER A 90 22.10 -10.63 13.52
CA SER A 90 22.97 -9.71 12.79
C SER A 90 23.17 -8.45 13.63
N GLY A 91 24.24 -8.44 14.43
CA GLY A 91 24.52 -7.33 15.34
C GLY A 91 23.67 -7.37 16.60
N GLU A 92 23.05 -6.23 16.93
CA GLU A 92 22.18 -6.06 18.12
C GLU A 92 20.76 -6.60 17.88
N ASP A 93 20.34 -6.72 16.62
CA ASP A 93 18.99 -7.17 16.27
C ASP A 93 18.96 -8.67 16.00
N THR A 94 18.02 -9.36 16.67
CA THR A 94 17.70 -10.77 16.42
C THR A 94 16.45 -10.88 15.56
N THR A 95 16.60 -11.45 14.37
CA THR A 95 15.48 -11.69 13.45
C THR A 95 15.15 -13.18 13.41
N TYR A 96 13.95 -13.53 13.87
CA TYR A 96 13.44 -14.90 13.80
C TYR A 96 12.81 -15.15 12.44
N LYS A 97 13.32 -16.12 11.70
CA LYS A 97 12.83 -16.47 10.36
C LYS A 97 12.25 -17.89 10.36
N VAL A 98 11.08 -18.03 9.76
CA VAL A 98 10.43 -19.33 9.55
C VAL A 98 10.30 -19.56 8.06
N THR A 99 10.86 -20.65 7.60
CA THR A 99 10.79 -21.12 6.22
C THR A 99 9.76 -22.24 6.15
N TYR A 100 8.79 -22.08 5.27
CA TYR A 100 7.72 -23.05 5.07
C TYR A 100 7.61 -23.41 3.59
N SER A 101 7.09 -24.60 3.35
CA SER A 101 6.82 -25.12 2.02
C SER A 101 5.31 -25.26 1.87
N PHE A 102 4.77 -24.74 0.78
CA PHE A 102 3.36 -24.90 0.46
C PHE A 102 3.19 -25.26 -1.01
N THR A 103 2.15 -26.06 -1.27
CA THR A 103 1.73 -26.35 -2.64
C THR A 103 0.52 -25.49 -2.94
N PRO A 104 0.59 -24.53 -3.88
CA PRO A 104 -0.58 -23.75 -4.25
C PRO A 104 -1.65 -24.69 -4.78
N GLY A 105 -2.76 -24.80 -4.06
CA GLY A 105 -3.89 -25.63 -4.46
C GLY A 105 -4.41 -25.20 -5.83
N LYS A 106 -4.71 -26.17 -6.70
CA LYS A 106 -5.63 -25.90 -7.82
C LYS A 106 -6.93 -25.45 -7.17
N LYS A 107 -7.44 -24.25 -7.50
CA LYS A 107 -8.68 -23.67 -6.97
C LYS A 107 -9.74 -24.75 -6.71
N THR A 108 -9.80 -25.26 -5.49
CA THR A 108 -10.94 -26.02 -5.01
C THR A 108 -11.99 -24.96 -4.78
N SER A 109 -12.77 -24.66 -5.83
CA SER A 109 -13.97 -23.85 -5.66
C SER A 109 -14.68 -24.38 -4.43
N SER A 110 -14.94 -23.52 -3.45
CA SER A 110 -15.57 -23.84 -2.16
C SER A 110 -16.98 -24.44 -2.26
N ALA A 111 -17.37 -24.92 -3.44
CA ALA A 111 -18.64 -25.55 -3.77
C ALA A 111 -18.59 -27.10 -3.73
N SER A 112 -17.47 -27.72 -3.36
CA SER A 112 -17.39 -29.18 -3.24
C SER A 112 -16.71 -29.63 -1.94
N VAL A 113 -17.21 -29.11 -0.82
CA VAL A 113 -17.10 -29.77 0.49
C VAL A 113 -18.42 -30.52 0.71
N SER A 114 -18.66 -31.56 -0.08
CA SER A 114 -19.75 -32.52 0.18
C SER A 114 -19.52 -33.78 -0.64
N SER A 115 -18.59 -34.63 -0.20
CA SER A 115 -18.60 -36.08 -0.44
C SER A 115 -17.33 -36.73 0.15
N TYR A 116 -17.10 -36.57 1.45
CA TYR A 116 -16.25 -37.52 2.17
C TYR A 116 -17.14 -38.68 2.59
N LEU A 117 -17.31 -39.67 1.71
CA LEU A 117 -17.81 -41.02 2.03
C LEU A 117 -17.85 -41.84 0.73
N THR A 118 -16.71 -42.07 0.07
CA THR A 118 -16.55 -43.32 -0.71
C THR A 118 -15.08 -43.65 -0.97
N ASP A 119 -14.71 -44.81 -0.45
CA ASP A 119 -13.65 -45.73 -0.89
C ASP A 119 -12.20 -45.26 -0.99
N SER A 120 -11.52 -45.51 0.13
CA SER A 120 -10.20 -46.13 0.26
C SER A 120 -9.80 -47.04 -0.91
N SER A 121 -9.24 -46.46 -1.97
CA SER A 121 -8.44 -47.20 -2.93
C SER A 121 -7.19 -46.39 -3.29
N SER A 122 -6.04 -47.06 -3.16
CA SER A 122 -4.69 -46.52 -3.19
C SER A 122 -4.33 -45.93 -4.56
N VAL A 123 -4.53 -44.62 -4.73
CA VAL A 123 -4.00 -43.89 -5.87
C VAL A 123 -2.61 -43.37 -5.51
N GLN A 124 -1.59 -44.05 -6.06
CA GLN A 124 -0.22 -43.55 -6.10
C GLN A 124 -0.20 -42.25 -6.90
N PHE A 125 -0.02 -41.12 -6.21
CA PHE A 125 0.22 -39.84 -6.88
C PHE A 125 1.61 -39.87 -7.53
N PRO A 126 1.71 -39.57 -8.84
CA PRO A 126 3.01 -39.47 -9.48
C PRO A 126 3.81 -38.36 -8.79
N SER A 127 5.03 -38.70 -8.36
CA SER A 127 6.02 -37.78 -7.82
C SER A 127 6.53 -36.83 -8.90
N SER A 128 5.65 -35.97 -9.41
CA SER A 128 6.12 -34.80 -10.14
C SER A 128 6.76 -33.89 -9.09
N SER A 129 8.06 -33.69 -9.21
CA SER A 129 8.87 -32.69 -8.51
C SER A 129 8.42 -31.27 -8.88
N ARG A 130 7.13 -30.98 -8.67
CA ARG A 130 6.59 -29.64 -8.70
C ARG A 130 7.33 -28.90 -7.60
N HIS A 131 8.18 -27.96 -8.01
CA HIS A 131 8.94 -27.10 -7.12
C HIS A 131 8.01 -26.60 -6.02
N ALA A 132 8.14 -27.20 -4.84
CA ALA A 132 7.42 -26.74 -3.68
C ALA A 132 7.88 -25.29 -3.45
N ASN A 133 6.93 -24.37 -3.39
CA ASN A 133 7.28 -22.99 -3.20
C ASN A 133 7.71 -22.84 -1.74
N THR A 134 9.00 -22.64 -1.55
CA THR A 134 9.57 -22.31 -0.26
C THR A 134 9.54 -20.79 -0.11
N SER A 135 9.06 -20.32 1.03
CA SER A 135 9.11 -18.90 1.37
C SER A 135 9.51 -18.74 2.84
N THR A 136 10.24 -17.66 3.12
CA THR A 136 10.82 -17.36 4.41
C THR A 136 10.28 -16.02 4.87
N ASN A 137 9.62 -16.01 6.03
CA ASN A 137 9.11 -14.79 6.63
C ASN A 137 9.75 -14.54 7.99
N ALA A 138 9.97 -13.26 8.29
CA ALA A 138 10.30 -12.82 9.63
C ALA A 138 9.04 -12.90 10.51
N VAL A 139 9.17 -13.48 11.70
CA VAL A 139 8.08 -13.64 12.67
C VAL A 139 8.50 -13.09 14.03
N SER A 140 7.54 -12.81 14.90
CA SER A 140 7.82 -12.43 16.29
C SER A 140 8.42 -13.62 17.05
N GLN A 141 9.23 -13.34 18.08
CA GLN A 141 9.81 -14.38 18.93
C GLN A 141 8.74 -15.31 19.54
N MET A 142 7.59 -14.75 19.94
CA MET A 142 6.47 -15.50 20.49
C MET A 142 5.94 -16.53 19.48
N LEU A 143 5.74 -16.15 18.22
CA LEU A 143 5.31 -17.07 17.17
C LEU A 143 6.41 -18.08 16.83
N TYR A 144 7.66 -17.63 16.74
CA TYR A 144 8.80 -18.52 16.49
C TYR A 144 8.90 -19.65 17.50
N ASN A 145 8.68 -19.37 18.78
CA ASN A 145 8.71 -20.37 19.84
C ASN A 145 7.53 -21.36 19.79
N ARG A 146 6.41 -20.99 19.15
CA ARG A 146 5.24 -21.86 18.98
C ARG A 146 5.40 -22.84 17.82
N PHE A 147 6.09 -22.45 16.74
CA PHE A 147 6.29 -23.33 15.59
C PHE A 147 7.32 -24.42 15.89
N ASN A 148 7.01 -25.66 15.55
CA ASN A 148 7.96 -26.76 15.42
C ASN A 148 8.14 -27.12 13.94
N GLN A 149 9.28 -27.71 13.62
CA GLN A 149 9.53 -28.22 12.27
C GLN A 149 8.55 -29.37 11.99
N GLY A 150 7.89 -29.33 10.82
CA GLY A 150 6.85 -30.28 10.46
C GLY A 150 5.43 -29.86 10.85
N ASP A 151 5.25 -28.80 11.63
CA ASP A 151 3.91 -28.29 11.96
C ASP A 151 3.18 -27.86 10.68
N GLN A 152 1.88 -28.15 10.63
CA GLN A 152 1.02 -27.66 9.57
C GLN A 152 0.71 -26.18 9.78
N VAL A 153 0.80 -25.42 8.70
CA VAL A 153 0.53 -23.98 8.71
C VAL A 153 -0.47 -23.63 7.63
N THR A 154 -1.33 -22.67 7.93
CA THR A 154 -2.26 -22.11 6.96
C THR A 154 -1.64 -20.89 6.31
N VAL A 155 -1.55 -20.95 4.99
CA VAL A 155 -0.86 -19.99 4.14
C VAL A 155 -1.89 -19.23 3.33
N LEU A 156 -2.05 -17.93 3.60
CA LEU A 156 -2.85 -17.05 2.76
C LEU A 156 -1.95 -16.38 1.73
N TYR A 157 -2.22 -16.61 0.44
CA TYR A 157 -1.41 -16.07 -0.65
C TYR A 157 -2.27 -15.54 -1.80
N LEU A 158 -1.76 -14.55 -2.54
CA LEU A 158 -2.37 -14.07 -3.78
C LEU A 158 -1.95 -14.96 -4.97
N PRO A 159 -2.88 -15.61 -5.69
CA PRO A 159 -2.52 -16.51 -6.79
C PRO A 159 -1.76 -15.84 -7.94
N ALA A 160 -2.02 -14.54 -8.15
CA ALA A 160 -1.31 -13.76 -9.16
C ALA A 160 0.16 -13.48 -8.79
N PHE A 161 0.48 -13.45 -7.48
CA PHE A 161 1.81 -13.10 -6.96
C PHE A 161 2.18 -13.95 -5.73
N PRO A 162 2.38 -15.27 -5.90
CA PRO A 162 2.51 -16.20 -4.77
C PRO A 162 3.76 -15.98 -3.91
N LYS A 163 4.73 -15.16 -4.37
CA LYS A 163 5.99 -14.91 -3.66
C LYS A 163 6.01 -13.65 -2.81
N VAL A 164 5.13 -12.67 -3.07
CA VAL A 164 5.30 -11.29 -2.57
C VAL A 164 4.37 -10.98 -1.39
N ASN A 165 3.16 -11.52 -1.40
CA ASN A 165 2.13 -11.17 -0.43
C ASN A 165 1.63 -12.44 0.25
N MET A 166 2.24 -12.76 1.38
CA MET A 166 1.87 -13.92 2.15
C MET A 166 1.80 -13.58 3.64
N THR A 167 0.69 -13.96 4.26
CA THR A 167 0.51 -13.89 5.70
C THR A 167 0.35 -15.31 6.23
N ILE A 168 1.03 -15.59 7.34
CA ILE A 168 0.94 -16.87 8.03
C ILE A 168 0.07 -16.65 9.25
N GLU A 169 -0.97 -17.46 9.37
CA GLU A 169 -1.72 -17.58 10.62
C GLU A 169 -1.53 -18.98 11.17
N LEU A 170 -1.31 -19.05 12.49
CA LEU A 170 -1.45 -20.30 13.23
C LEU A 170 -2.93 -20.63 13.22
N SER A 171 -3.32 -21.63 12.45
CA SER A 171 -4.68 -22.15 12.47
C SER A 171 -4.88 -22.99 13.72
N GLU A 172 -5.06 -22.33 14.87
CA GLU A 172 -5.86 -22.87 15.98
C GLU A 172 -7.33 -22.57 15.69
N TYR A 173 -7.79 -22.84 14.47
CA TYR A 173 -9.22 -22.79 14.18
C TYR A 173 -9.76 -24.17 14.54
N GLU A 174 -10.29 -24.29 15.76
CA GLU A 174 -11.21 -25.39 16.05
C GLU A 174 -12.39 -25.24 15.06
N VAL A 175 -12.47 -26.17 14.12
CA VAL A 175 -13.65 -26.27 13.25
C VAL A 175 -14.79 -26.68 14.18
N CYS A 176 -15.60 -25.71 14.59
CA CYS A 176 -16.87 -26.01 15.24
C CYS A 176 -17.76 -26.66 14.17
N GLU A 177 -17.92 -27.98 14.26
CA GLU A 177 -18.90 -28.75 13.48
C GLU A 177 -20.34 -28.33 13.83
#